data_AF-A0A848NQE1-F1
#
_entry.id   AF-A0A848NQE1-F1
#
_cell.length_a   1.000
_cell.length_b   1.000
_cell.length_c   1.000
_cell.angle_alpha   90.00
_cell.angle_beta   90.00
_cell.angle_gamma   90.00
#
_symmetry.space_group_name_H-M   'P 1'
#
loop_
_entity.id
_entity.type
_entity.pdbx_description
1 polymer ?
#
loop_
_entity_poly.entity_id
_entity_poly.type
_entity_poly.pdbx_seq_one_letter_code
_entity_poly.pdbx_strand_id
1 'polypeptide(L)'
;MNSPRKTPLRFFQDAVPEPFKGDSNADIGNAFIALVYPRILIWDGLAQRTIDCRQDGFFAEPDRYPLLALLEQFPSLCDAILAASPGVHAAYMRYLRD
;
A
#
# COMPACT_ATOMS: atom_id res chain seq x y z
N MET A 1 -15.67 6.69 -23.82
CA MET A 1 -14.43 6.56 -23.02
C MET A 1 -14.77 5.60 -21.88
N ASN A 2 -14.13 4.43 -21.82
CA ASN A 2 -14.24 3.57 -20.64
C ASN A 2 -13.43 4.23 -19.53
N SER A 3 -14.08 4.64 -18.44
CA SER A 3 -13.35 5.01 -17.23
C SER A 3 -12.47 3.81 -16.82
N PRO A 4 -11.20 4.03 -16.49
CA PRO A 4 -10.32 2.95 -16.08
C PRO A 4 -10.94 2.20 -14.90
N ARG A 5 -10.83 0.87 -14.91
CA ARG A 5 -11.38 0.01 -13.85
C ARG A 5 -10.67 0.35 -12.54
N LYS A 6 -11.44 0.80 -11.54
CA LYS A 6 -10.93 1.00 -10.19
C LYS A 6 -10.63 -0.35 -9.55
N THR A 7 -9.40 -0.50 -9.05
CA THR A 7 -8.92 -1.68 -8.33
C THR A 7 -8.13 -1.21 -7.11
N PRO A 8 -7.90 -2.08 -6.11
CA PRO A 8 -7.02 -1.78 -4.99
C PRO A 8 -5.63 -1.31 -5.45
N LEU A 9 -4.97 -2.05 -6.35
CA LEU A 9 -3.67 -1.66 -6.89
C LEU A 9 -3.71 -0.28 -7.53
N ARG A 10 -4.74 0.00 -8.34
CA ARG A 10 -4.86 1.30 -9.02
C ARG A 10 -5.02 2.44 -8.01
N PHE A 11 -5.77 2.20 -6.93
CA PHE A 11 -5.85 3.16 -5.83
C PHE A 11 -4.47 3.46 -5.23
N PHE A 12 -3.63 2.46 -4.93
CA PHE A 12 -2.28 2.70 -4.43
C PHE A 12 -1.40 3.45 -5.44
N GLN A 13 -1.48 3.10 -6.73
CA GLN A 13 -0.74 3.79 -7.79
C GLN A 13 -1.11 5.27 -7.94
N ASP A 14 -2.40 5.58 -7.76
CA ASP A 14 -2.92 6.96 -7.84
C ASP A 14 -2.72 7.73 -6.53
N ALA A 15 -2.71 7.04 -5.38
CA ALA A 15 -2.57 7.65 -4.06
C ALA A 15 -1.13 8.05 -3.71
N VAL A 16 -0.12 7.42 -4.33
CA VAL A 16 1.30 7.76 -4.14
C VAL A 16 1.73 8.73 -5.25
N PRO A 17 1.92 10.04 -4.96
CA PRO A 17 2.30 11.00 -5.97
C PRO A 17 3.78 10.83 -6.37
N GLU A 18 4.11 11.21 -7.61
CA GLU A 18 5.51 11.49 -7.95
C GLU A 18 6.00 12.68 -7.10
N PRO A 19 7.24 12.66 -6.56
CA PRO A 19 8.35 11.74 -6.85
C PRO A 19 8.47 10.52 -5.91
N PHE A 20 7.50 10.31 -5.02
CA PHE A 20 7.63 9.36 -3.89
C PHE A 20 7.37 7.89 -4.26
N LYS A 21 7.08 7.58 -5.52
CA LYS A 21 6.83 6.17 -5.93
C LYS A 21 8.05 5.26 -5.79
N GLY A 22 9.25 5.84 -5.73
CA GLY A 22 10.50 5.13 -5.45
C GLY A 22 10.73 4.83 -3.97
N ASP A 23 9.91 5.38 -3.07
CA ASP A 23 10.13 5.26 -1.64
C ASP A 23 9.63 3.92 -1.10
N SER A 24 10.25 3.47 -0.01
CA SER A 24 9.81 2.29 0.75
C SER A 24 8.59 2.57 1.62
N ASN A 25 8.04 3.79 1.59
CA ASN A 25 6.90 4.20 2.38
C ASN A 25 5.98 5.16 1.61
N ALA A 26 4.76 5.33 2.12
CA ALA A 26 3.81 6.30 1.63
C ALA A 26 2.80 6.70 2.72
N ASP A 27 2.37 7.96 2.69
CA ASP A 27 1.20 8.42 3.42
C ASP A 27 -0.04 8.28 2.54
N ILE A 28 -1.02 7.49 3.00
CA ILE A 28 -2.27 7.24 2.28
C ILE A 28 -3.45 7.44 3.22
N GLY A 29 -4.29 8.43 2.91
CA GLY A 29 -5.38 8.83 3.80
C GLY A 29 -4.81 9.43 5.09
N ASN A 30 -5.11 8.80 6.22
CA ASN A 30 -4.57 9.15 7.54
C ASN A 30 -3.57 8.12 8.08
N ALA A 31 -3.03 7.25 7.22
CA ALA A 31 -2.12 6.19 7.61
C ALA A 31 -0.77 6.34 6.91
N PHE A 32 0.29 6.22 7.70
CA PHE A 32 1.64 5.99 7.22
C PHE A 32 1.85 4.49 6.97
N ILE A 33 2.34 4.13 5.79
CA ILE A 33 2.57 2.74 5.38
C ILE A 33 4.03 2.60 4.98
N ALA A 34 4.74 1.64 5.56
CA ALA A 34 6.15 1.40 5.25
C ALA A 34 6.44 -0.07 5.00
N LEU A 35 7.16 -0.36 3.92
CA LEU A 35 7.77 -1.66 3.65
C LEU A 35 9.04 -1.83 4.48
N VAL A 36 8.90 -2.55 5.58
CA VAL A 36 9.98 -2.97 6.48
C VAL A 36 10.13 -4.50 6.35
N TYR A 37 10.58 -4.95 5.16
CA TYR A 37 10.61 -6.37 4.80
C TYR A 37 11.24 -7.22 5.93
N PRO A 38 10.61 -8.34 6.35
CA PRO A 38 9.52 -9.08 5.70
C PRO A 38 8.09 -8.61 6.05
N ARG A 39 7.92 -7.39 6.57
CA ARG A 39 6.62 -6.87 6.97
C ARG A 39 6.30 -5.56 6.26
N ILE A 40 5.01 -5.25 6.18
CA ILE A 40 4.55 -3.88 5.95
C ILE A 40 3.98 -3.37 7.26
N LEU A 41 4.50 -2.24 7.72
CA LEU A 41 4.03 -1.53 8.89
C LEU A 41 2.98 -0.51 8.45
N ILE A 42 1.89 -0.41 9.21
CA ILE A 42 0.83 0.57 9.02
C ILE A 42 0.59 1.28 10.34
N TRP A 43 0.69 2.60 10.34
CA TRP A 43 0.46 3.44 11.51
C TRP A 43 -0.57 4.52 11.19
N ASP A 44 -1.64 4.59 11.99
CA ASP A 44 -2.74 5.55 11.81
C ASP A 44 -2.73 6.69 12.85
N GLY A 45 -1.63 6.86 13.57
CA GLY A 45 -1.49 7.79 14.69
C GLY A 45 -1.92 7.22 16.05
N LEU A 46 -2.79 6.20 16.08
CA LEU A 46 -3.30 5.60 17.32
C LEU A 46 -2.77 4.18 17.55
N ALA A 47 -2.72 3.38 16.50
CA ALA A 47 -2.31 1.99 16.55
C ALA A 47 -1.32 1.67 15.43
N GLN A 48 -0.35 0.83 15.77
CA GLN A 48 0.54 0.22 14.79
C GLN A 48 0.04 -1.18 14.47
N ARG A 49 0.00 -1.51 13.17
CA ARG A 49 -0.34 -2.84 12.66
C ARG A 49 0.77 -3.30 11.73
N THR A 50 0.96 -4.60 11.63
CA THR A 50 1.93 -5.18 10.71
C THR A 50 1.29 -6.32 9.93
N ILE A 51 1.52 -6.35 8.63
CA ILE A 51 1.19 -7.50 7.79
C ILE A 51 2.48 -8.23 7.39
N ASP A 52 2.45 -9.56 7.37
CA ASP A 52 3.52 -10.35 6.77
C ASP A 52 3.41 -10.23 5.24
N CYS A 53 4.50 -9.83 4.58
CA CYS A 53 4.51 -9.62 3.14
C CYS A 53 5.45 -10.57 2.40
N ARG A 54 5.91 -11.67 3.04
CA ARG A 54 6.74 -12.69 2.37
C ARG A 54 5.99 -13.31 1.21
N GLN A 55 6.69 -13.47 0.09
CA GLN A 55 6.23 -14.17 -1.09
C GLN A 55 7.28 -15.20 -1.50
N ASP A 56 6.84 -16.34 -1.99
CA ASP A 56 7.75 -17.39 -2.42
C ASP A 56 8.67 -16.89 -3.54
N GLY A 57 9.98 -17.07 -3.35
CA GLY A 57 11.00 -16.62 -4.31
C GLY A 57 11.28 -15.11 -4.31
N PHE A 58 10.69 -14.33 -3.40
CA PHE A 58 10.96 -12.90 -3.27
C PHE A 58 11.70 -12.56 -1.98
N PHE A 59 12.76 -11.77 -2.12
CA PHE A 59 13.49 -11.17 -1.01
C PHE A 59 13.82 -9.72 -1.33
N ALA A 60 13.73 -8.86 -0.33
CA ALA A 60 14.14 -7.47 -0.40
C ALA A 60 14.97 -7.11 0.83
N GLU A 61 16.01 -6.30 0.63
CA GLU A 61 16.67 -5.65 1.76
C GLU A 61 15.69 -4.65 2.41
N PRO A 62 15.60 -4.61 3.76
CA PRO A 62 14.77 -3.63 4.46
C PRO A 62 15.08 -2.21 4.01
N ASP A 63 14.04 -1.38 3.86
CA ASP A 63 14.13 0.04 3.49
C ASP A 63 14.75 0.35 2.12
N ARG A 64 15.05 -0.66 1.29
CA ARG A 64 15.69 -0.47 -0.03
C ARG A 64 14.84 -0.85 -1.23
N TYR A 65 13.64 -1.36 -0.99
CA TYR A 65 12.71 -1.73 -2.06
C TYR A 65 11.47 -0.81 -2.02
N PRO A 66 11.02 -0.27 -3.16
CA PRO A 66 9.87 0.62 -3.18
C PRO A 66 8.59 -0.12 -2.76
N LEU A 67 7.78 0.52 -1.90
CA LEU A 67 6.50 -0.05 -1.46
C LEU A 67 5.59 -0.30 -2.66
N LEU A 68 5.46 0.69 -3.56
CA LEU A 68 4.56 0.56 -4.70
C LEU A 68 5.00 -0.54 -5.67
N ALA A 69 6.30 -0.69 -5.91
CA ALA A 69 6.83 -1.77 -6.75
C ALA A 69 6.47 -3.16 -6.20
N LEU A 70 6.51 -3.33 -4.87
CA LEU A 70 6.08 -4.58 -4.23
C LEU A 70 4.59 -4.85 -4.47
N LEU A 71 3.75 -3.82 -4.33
CA LEU A 71 2.31 -3.94 -4.52
C LEU A 71 1.94 -4.23 -5.98
N GLU A 72 2.68 -3.68 -6.94
CA GLU A 72 2.52 -3.99 -8.37
C GLU A 72 2.89 -5.43 -8.69
N GLN A 73 3.95 -5.94 -8.07
CA GLN A 73 4.37 -7.34 -8.24
C GLN A 73 3.43 -8.33 -7.54
N PHE A 74 2.87 -7.94 -6.39
CA PHE A 74 1.98 -8.78 -5.58
C PHE A 74 0.68 -8.05 -5.19
N PRO A 75 -0.27 -7.90 -6.13
CA PRO A 75 -1.46 -7.06 -5.91
C PRO A 75 -2.36 -7.50 -4.76
N SER A 76 -2.32 -8.78 -4.35
CA SER A 76 -3.05 -9.29 -3.18
C SER A 76 -2.64 -8.62 -1.86
N LEU A 77 -1.43 -8.07 -1.78
CA LEU A 77 -0.98 -7.29 -0.62
C LEU A 77 -1.78 -5.99 -0.46
N CYS A 78 -2.33 -5.43 -1.55
CA CYS A 78 -3.22 -4.28 -1.47
C CYS A 78 -4.46 -4.60 -0.64
N ASP A 79 -5.06 -5.76 -0.86
CA ASP A 79 -6.24 -6.22 -0.10
C ASP A 79 -5.88 -6.47 1.37
N ALA A 80 -4.70 -7.02 1.64
CA ALA A 80 -4.21 -7.21 3.01
C ALA A 80 -4.03 -5.87 3.76
N ILE A 81 -3.48 -4.84 3.10
CA ILE A 81 -3.36 -3.49 3.68
C ILE A 81 -4.74 -2.90 3.96
N LEU A 82 -5.68 -3.01 3.01
CA LEU A 82 -7.04 -2.51 3.16
C LEU A 82 -7.77 -3.20 4.31
N ALA A 83 -7.61 -4.52 4.45
CA ALA A 83 -8.20 -5.28 5.55
C ALA A 83 -7.58 -4.92 6.91
N ALA A 84 -6.28 -4.64 6.95
CA ALA A 84 -5.57 -4.30 8.17
C ALA A 84 -5.84 -2.86 8.65
N SER A 85 -6.08 -1.92 7.74
CA SER A 85 -6.19 -0.49 8.08
C SER A 85 -7.54 0.11 7.74
N PRO A 86 -8.39 0.40 8.75
CA PRO A 86 -9.66 1.10 8.54
C PRO A 86 -9.50 2.45 7.86
N GLY A 87 -8.41 3.17 8.14
CA GLY A 87 -8.11 4.48 7.55
C GLY A 87 -7.84 4.40 6.05
N VAL A 88 -7.01 3.45 5.63
CA VAL A 88 -6.71 3.21 4.20
C VAL A 88 -7.95 2.66 3.50
N HIS A 89 -8.70 1.76 4.14
CA HIS A 89 -9.96 1.26 3.61
C HIS A 89 -10.97 2.39 3.36
N ALA A 90 -11.13 3.31 4.32
CA ALA A 90 -12.00 4.47 4.14
C ALA A 90 -11.55 5.38 2.99
N ALA A 91 -10.23 5.57 2.81
CA ALA A 91 -9.69 6.32 1.67
C ALA A 91 -10.00 5.62 0.33
N TYR A 92 -9.85 4.28 0.26
CA TYR A 92 -10.22 3.50 -0.91
C TYR A 92 -11.71 3.58 -1.23
N MET A 93 -12.59 3.52 -0.21
CA MET A 93 -14.04 3.64 -0.41
C MET A 93 -14.45 5.02 -0.93
N ARG A 94 -13.71 6.09 -0.60
CA ARG A 94 -13.89 7.41 -1.22
C ARG A 94 -13.43 7.40 -2.68
N TYR A 95 -12.22 6.89 -2.94
CA TYR A 95 -11.68 6.73 -4.29
C TYR A 95 -12.64 5.97 -5.22
N LEU A 96 -13.36 4.95 -4.72
CA LEU A 96 -14.35 4.23 -5.53
C LEU A 96 -15.56 5.06 -5.94
N ARG A 97 -15.94 6.07 -5.16
CA ARG A 97 -17.10 6.95 -5.42
C ARG A 97 -16.79 8.10 -6.38
N ASP A 98 -15.52 8.54 -6.42
CA ASP A 98 -15.07 9.72 -7.18
C ASP A 98 -14.80 9.40 -8.67
#